data_AF-A0AAD3NJQ2-F1
#
_entry.id   AF-A0AAD3NJQ2-F1
#
_cell.length_a   1.000
_cell.length_b   1.000
_cell.length_c   1.000
_cell.angle_alpha   90.00
_cell.angle_beta   90.00
_cell.angle_gamma   90.00
#
_symmetry.space_group_name_H-M   'P 1'
#
loop_
_entity.id
_entity.type
_entity.pdbx_description
1 polymer ?
#
loop_
_entity_poly.entity_id
_entity_poly.type
_entity_poly.pdbx_seq_one_letter_code
_entity_poly.pdbx_strand_id
1 'polypeptide(L)'
;MSRAHAESLIKKIIREIVQECAVRGHAVSDTLVAFMVKAVVLDPRNGFNVDRTLTKQDVQKLEELCLDKLTEKCSPSLDTIKMQVYFDMNYTFRREFLEEIHRVVESRLNLVSREITDSRVKTREELDALYHKIITYILLRSGMGSPTDVNTVQEATGFTLTNSFTVSREP
;
A
#
# COMPACT_ATOMS: atom_id res chain seq x y z
N MET A 1 -29.63 -10.67 13.82
CA MET A 1 -29.16 -11.81 12.99
C MET A 1 -27.73 -12.16 13.39
N SER A 2 -27.31 -13.41 13.30
CA SER A 2 -25.88 -13.74 13.50
C SER A 2 -25.06 -13.19 12.34
N ARG A 3 -23.89 -12.63 12.63
CA ARG A 3 -22.96 -12.05 11.64
C ARG A 3 -22.64 -13.01 10.48
N ALA A 4 -22.53 -14.30 10.78
CA ALA A 4 -22.31 -15.37 9.81
C ALA A 4 -23.45 -15.51 8.78
N HIS A 5 -24.70 -15.28 9.18
CA HIS A 5 -25.83 -15.36 8.25
C HIS A 5 -25.83 -14.18 7.27
N ALA A 6 -25.52 -12.97 7.74
CA ALA A 6 -25.38 -11.80 6.87
C ALA A 6 -24.23 -11.98 5.87
N GLU A 7 -23.08 -12.49 6.30
CA GLU A 7 -21.94 -12.78 5.42
C GLU A 7 -22.28 -13.82 4.34
N SER A 8 -23.04 -14.86 4.70
CA SER A 8 -23.50 -15.86 3.71
C SER A 8 -24.46 -15.26 2.68
N LEU A 9 -25.36 -14.37 3.09
CA LEU A 9 -26.28 -13.68 2.18
C LEU A 9 -25.53 -12.76 1.23
N ILE A 10 -24.57 -11.98 1.71
CA ILE A 10 -23.76 -11.08 0.88
C ILE A 10 -22.95 -11.88 -0.15
N LYS A 11 -22.32 -13.00 0.26
CA LYS A 11 -21.60 -13.89 -0.67
C LYS A 11 -22.51 -14.44 -1.78
N LYS A 12 -23.76 -14.74 -1.44
CA LYS A 12 -24.75 -15.21 -2.42
C LYS A 12 -25.08 -14.10 -3.43
N ILE A 13 -25.41 -12.90 -2.94
CA ILE A 13 -25.74 -11.73 -3.77
C ILE A 13 -24.59 -11.40 -4.74
N ILE A 14 -23.34 -11.41 -4.24
CA ILE A 14 -22.16 -11.18 -5.09
C ILE A 14 -22.09 -12.18 -6.24
N ARG A 15 -22.28 -13.47 -5.96
CA ARG A 15 -22.23 -14.51 -6.99
C ARG A 15 -23.33 -14.35 -8.03
N GLU A 16 -24.55 -14.03 -7.58
CA GLU A 16 -25.70 -13.79 -8.47
C GLU A 16 -25.42 -12.61 -9.41
N ILE A 17 -24.91 -11.49 -8.90
CA ILE A 17 -24.55 -10.32 -9.72
C ILE A 17 -23.41 -10.64 -10.71
N VAL A 18 -22.36 -11.36 -10.28
CA VAL A 18 -21.26 -11.76 -11.18
C VAL A 18 -21.78 -12.61 -12.33
N GLN A 19 -22.66 -13.58 -12.04
CA GLN A 19 -23.26 -14.45 -13.04
C GLN A 19 -24.13 -13.65 -14.03
N GLU A 20 -24.98 -12.75 -13.54
CA GLU A 20 -25.83 -11.91 -14.38
C GLU A 20 -25.01 -10.95 -15.26
N CYS A 21 -23.92 -10.35 -14.74
CA CYS A 21 -22.99 -9.58 -15.54
C CYS A 21 -22.35 -10.42 -16.66
N ALA A 22 -21.94 -11.66 -16.35
CA ALA A 22 -21.34 -12.56 -17.33
C ALA A 22 -22.32 -12.95 -18.46
N VAL A 23 -23.59 -13.20 -18.13
CA VAL A 23 -24.66 -13.46 -19.11
C VAL A 23 -24.87 -12.26 -20.04
N ARG A 24 -24.70 -11.04 -19.53
CA ARG A 24 -24.77 -9.78 -20.30
C ARG A 24 -23.47 -9.46 -21.06
N GLY A 25 -22.47 -10.34 -21.02
CA GLY A 25 -21.19 -10.19 -21.73
C GLY A 25 -20.18 -9.30 -21.02
N HIS A 26 -20.29 -9.11 -19.70
CA HIS A 26 -19.36 -8.32 -18.90
C HIS A 26 -18.67 -9.18 -17.85
N ALA A 27 -17.37 -9.38 -18.01
CA ALA A 27 -16.56 -10.07 -17.02
C ALA A 27 -16.17 -9.10 -15.88
N VAL A 28 -16.70 -9.36 -14.68
CA VAL A 28 -16.41 -8.60 -13.45
C VAL A 28 -15.92 -9.55 -12.37
N SER A 29 -15.04 -9.08 -11.48
CA SER A 29 -14.53 -9.88 -10.37
C SER A 29 -15.44 -9.79 -9.14
N ASP A 30 -15.48 -10.83 -8.31
CA ASP A 30 -16.18 -10.86 -7.03
C ASP A 30 -15.81 -9.64 -6.16
N THR A 31 -14.53 -9.26 -6.14
CA THR A 31 -14.04 -8.09 -5.40
C THR A 31 -14.67 -6.80 -5.91
N LEU A 32 -14.72 -6.58 -7.23
CA LEU A 32 -15.34 -5.38 -7.80
C LEU A 32 -16.82 -5.31 -7.47
N VAL A 33 -17.53 -6.44 -7.55
CA VAL A 33 -18.95 -6.53 -7.18
C VAL A 33 -19.16 -6.25 -5.70
N ALA A 34 -18.32 -6.79 -4.81
CA ALA A 34 -18.40 -6.52 -3.37
C ALA A 34 -18.25 -5.02 -3.05
N PHE A 35 -17.30 -4.34 -3.71
CA PHE A 35 -17.14 -2.89 -3.60
C PHE A 35 -18.35 -2.13 -4.16
N MET A 36 -18.92 -2.58 -5.28
CA MET A 36 -20.13 -1.97 -5.85
C MET A 36 -21.33 -2.12 -4.92
N VAL A 37 -21.56 -3.31 -4.35
CA VAL A 37 -22.62 -3.56 -3.36
C VAL A 37 -22.47 -2.59 -2.18
N LYS A 38 -21.25 -2.45 -1.65
CA LYS A 38 -20.96 -1.49 -0.58
C LYS A 38 -21.28 -0.05 -1.01
N ALA A 39 -20.86 0.37 -2.20
CA ALA A 39 -21.13 1.72 -2.72
C ALA A 39 -22.63 1.99 -2.88
N VAL A 40 -23.39 1.03 -3.40
CA VAL A 40 -24.85 1.14 -3.58
C VAL A 40 -25.58 1.21 -2.25
N VAL A 41 -25.20 0.39 -1.27
CA VAL A 41 -25.81 0.39 0.08
C VAL A 41 -25.49 1.68 0.84
N LEU A 42 -24.29 2.23 0.67
CA LEU A 42 -23.86 3.45 1.36
C LEU A 42 -24.37 4.74 0.72
N ASP A 43 -24.83 4.71 -0.53
CA ASP A 43 -25.38 5.89 -1.20
C ASP A 43 -26.78 6.21 -0.63
N PRO A 44 -26.95 7.35 0.08
CA PRO A 44 -28.20 7.70 0.73
C PRO A 44 -29.36 7.87 -0.26
N ARG A 45 -29.08 8.11 -1.55
CA ARG A 45 -30.10 8.22 -2.61
C ARG A 45 -30.80 6.90 -2.90
N ASN A 46 -30.15 5.78 -2.61
CA ASN A 46 -30.73 4.45 -2.83
C ASN A 46 -31.67 4.01 -1.70
N GLY A 47 -31.68 4.73 -0.57
CA GLY A 47 -32.63 4.52 0.53
C GLY A 47 -32.45 3.20 1.28
N PHE A 48 -31.25 2.59 1.23
CA PHE A 48 -30.94 1.44 2.06
C PHE A 48 -30.67 1.88 3.50
N ASN A 49 -31.20 1.12 4.47
CA ASN A 49 -30.91 1.32 5.88
C ASN A 49 -29.96 0.22 6.36
N VAL A 50 -28.74 0.62 6.74
CA VAL A 50 -27.66 -0.31 7.14
C VAL A 50 -27.98 -1.03 8.47
N ASP A 51 -28.84 -0.43 9.31
CA ASP A 51 -29.22 -0.96 10.63
C ASP A 51 -30.39 -1.94 10.55
N ARG A 52 -31.04 -2.07 9.39
CA ARG A 52 -32.19 -2.95 9.16
C ARG A 52 -31.78 -4.21 8.39
N THR A 53 -32.40 -5.34 8.70
CA THR A 53 -32.28 -6.55 7.89
C THR A 53 -32.87 -6.35 6.49
N LEU A 54 -32.11 -6.73 5.46
CA LEU A 54 -32.55 -6.71 4.08
C LEU A 54 -33.74 -7.64 3.87
N THR A 55 -34.81 -7.12 3.29
CA THR A 55 -35.94 -7.92 2.81
C THR A 55 -35.63 -8.49 1.43
N LYS A 56 -36.46 -9.45 0.96
CA LYS A 56 -36.31 -9.99 -0.40
C LYS A 56 -36.40 -8.90 -1.48
N GLN A 57 -37.25 -7.89 -1.26
CA GLN A 57 -37.38 -6.75 -2.18
C GLN A 57 -36.12 -5.87 -2.16
N ASP A 58 -35.51 -5.67 -0.98
CA ASP A 58 -34.27 -4.91 -0.88
C ASP A 58 -33.11 -5.61 -1.61
N VAL A 59 -33.06 -6.95 -1.53
CA VAL A 59 -32.06 -7.75 -2.26
C VAL A 59 -32.22 -7.60 -3.77
N GLN A 60 -33.46 -7.74 -4.28
CA GLN A 60 -33.73 -7.55 -5.72
C GLN A 60 -33.38 -6.14 -6.19
N LYS A 61 -33.77 -5.12 -5.42
CA LYS A 61 -33.42 -3.71 -5.71
C LYS A 61 -31.91 -3.50 -5.72
N LEU A 62 -31.19 -4.13 -4.78
CA LEU A 62 -29.73 -4.03 -4.68
C LEU A 62 -29.06 -4.67 -5.90
N GLU A 63 -29.49 -5.87 -6.29
CA GLU A 63 -28.99 -6.57 -7.47
C GLU A 63 -29.19 -5.74 -8.74
N GLU A 64 -30.39 -5.19 -8.96
CA GLU A 64 -30.70 -4.34 -10.12
C GLU A 64 -29.81 -3.09 -10.17
N LEU A 65 -29.71 -2.35 -9.07
CA LEU A 65 -28.87 -1.15 -9.00
C LEU A 65 -27.38 -1.45 -9.21
N CYS A 66 -26.89 -2.58 -8.69
CA CYS A 66 -25.52 -3.02 -8.91
C CYS A 66 -25.28 -3.41 -10.37
N LEU A 67 -26.20 -4.17 -10.97
CA LEU A 67 -26.11 -4.59 -12.38
C LEU A 67 -26.11 -3.40 -13.33
N ASP A 68 -27.00 -2.44 -13.11
CA ASP A 68 -27.07 -1.23 -13.93
C ASP A 68 -25.76 -0.45 -13.87
N LYS A 69 -25.22 -0.24 -12.67
CA LYS A 69 -23.94 0.47 -12.48
C LYS A 69 -22.73 -0.28 -13.04
N LEU A 70 -22.71 -1.60 -12.97
CA LEU A 70 -21.61 -2.44 -13.48
C LEU A 70 -21.63 -2.56 -15.01
N THR A 71 -22.81 -2.41 -15.62
CA THR A 71 -23.02 -2.54 -17.07
C THR A 71 -23.12 -1.20 -17.79
N GLU A 72 -23.14 -0.09 -17.03
CA GLU A 72 -23.10 1.26 -17.57
C GLU A 72 -21.83 1.50 -18.40
N LYS A 73 -22.03 1.82 -19.68
CA LYS A 73 -20.93 2.19 -20.58
C LYS A 73 -20.47 3.61 -20.30
N CYS A 74 -19.15 3.82 -20.30
CA CYS A 74 -18.54 5.14 -20.11
C CYS A 74 -18.95 5.82 -18.80
N SER A 75 -18.94 5.08 -17.68
CA SER A 75 -19.27 5.60 -16.35
C SER A 75 -18.01 5.99 -15.57
N PRO A 76 -17.72 7.30 -15.37
CA PRO A 76 -16.59 7.74 -14.55
C PRO A 76 -16.67 7.23 -13.11
N SER A 77 -17.90 7.00 -12.62
CA SER A 77 -18.14 6.46 -11.28
C SER A 77 -17.66 5.01 -11.16
N LEU A 78 -17.95 4.18 -12.17
CA LEU A 78 -17.48 2.80 -12.24
C LEU A 78 -15.95 2.75 -12.37
N ASP A 79 -15.38 3.62 -13.20
CA ASP A 79 -13.92 3.71 -13.37
C ASP A 79 -13.22 4.12 -12.06
N THR A 80 -13.84 5.01 -11.28
CA THR A 80 -13.35 5.38 -9.95
C THR A 80 -13.36 4.20 -8.99
N ILE A 81 -14.42 3.40 -8.98
CA ILE A 81 -14.50 2.20 -8.14
C ILE A 81 -13.45 1.17 -8.58
N LYS A 82 -13.26 0.95 -9.88
CA LYS A 82 -12.20 0.06 -10.39
C LYS A 82 -10.81 0.53 -9.95
N MET A 83 -10.53 1.84 -9.99
CA MET A 83 -9.29 2.40 -9.48
C MET A 83 -9.12 2.14 -7.98
N GLN A 84 -10.18 2.35 -7.19
CA GLN A 84 -10.14 2.06 -5.73
C GLN A 84 -9.85 0.58 -5.44
N VAL A 85 -10.51 -0.33 -6.15
CA VAL A 85 -10.28 -1.79 -6.01
C VAL A 85 -8.84 -2.14 -6.42
N TYR A 86 -8.33 -1.55 -7.50
CA TYR A 86 -6.94 -1.76 -7.90
C TYR A 86 -5.95 -1.27 -6.85
N PHE A 87 -6.17 -0.09 -6.26
CA PHE A 87 -5.32 0.42 -5.19
C PHE A 87 -5.37 -0.48 -3.95
N ASP A 88 -6.56 -0.88 -3.51
CA ASP A 88 -6.70 -1.72 -2.32
C ASP A 88 -6.01 -3.08 -2.50
N MET A 89 -6.18 -3.71 -3.66
CA MET A 89 -5.60 -5.04 -3.93
C MET A 89 -4.07 -5.00 -4.10
N ASN A 90 -3.52 -3.91 -4.65
CA ASN A 90 -2.10 -3.85 -5.03
C ASN A 90 -1.22 -3.02 -4.08
N TYR A 91 -1.81 -2.13 -3.28
CA TYR A 91 -1.05 -1.15 -2.49
C TYR A 91 -1.33 -1.21 -0.99
N THR A 92 -2.41 -1.84 -0.53
CA THR A 92 -2.70 -1.97 0.92
C THR A 92 -1.57 -2.70 1.63
N PHE A 93 -1.13 -3.85 1.09
CA PHE A 93 0.00 -4.62 1.66
C PHE A 93 1.38 -4.10 1.27
N ARG A 94 1.48 -3.23 0.25
CA ARG A 94 2.78 -2.71 -0.20
C ARG A 94 3.44 -1.87 0.88
N ARG A 95 2.66 -1.10 1.64
CA ARG A 95 3.17 -0.34 2.78
C ARG A 95 3.76 -1.28 3.83
N GLU A 96 2.98 -2.25 4.28
CA GLU A 96 3.41 -3.22 5.31
C GLU A 96 4.66 -4.00 4.86
N PHE A 97 4.71 -4.39 3.59
CA PHE A 97 5.88 -5.04 3.01
C PHE A 97 7.13 -4.13 3.00
N LEU A 98 6.98 -2.85 2.64
CA LEU A 98 8.08 -1.88 2.67
C LEU A 98 8.53 -1.57 4.10
N GLU A 99 7.60 -1.47 5.04
CA GLU A 99 7.89 -1.31 6.47
C GLU A 99 8.67 -2.52 7.02
N GLU A 100 8.31 -3.74 6.59
CA GLU A 100 9.05 -4.94 6.95
C GLU A 100 10.48 -4.93 6.39
N ILE A 101 10.66 -4.55 5.12
CA ILE A 101 11.98 -4.40 4.52
C ILE A 101 12.81 -3.38 5.30
N HIS A 102 12.25 -2.20 5.59
CA HIS A 102 12.95 -1.17 6.35
C HIS A 102 13.33 -1.66 7.75
N ARG A 103 12.42 -2.36 8.44
CA ARG A 103 12.69 -2.96 9.76
C ARG A 103 13.83 -3.97 9.71
N VAL A 104 13.85 -4.83 8.70
CA VAL A 104 14.92 -5.83 8.52
C VAL A 104 16.27 -5.13 8.24
N VAL A 105 16.29 -4.13 7.35
CA VAL A 105 17.50 -3.35 7.06
C VAL A 105 18.02 -2.65 8.32
N GLU A 106 17.14 -1.99 9.08
CA GLU A 106 17.49 -1.31 10.32
C GLU A 106 18.03 -2.30 11.38
N SER A 107 17.41 -3.47 11.53
CA SER A 107 17.88 -4.51 12.45
C SER A 107 19.30 -4.99 12.12
N ARG A 108 19.62 -5.16 10.83
CA ARG A 108 20.95 -5.59 10.36
C ARG A 108 22.00 -4.50 10.56
N LEU A 109 21.62 -3.24 10.38
CA LEU A 109 22.52 -2.10 10.50
C LEU A 109 22.67 -1.57 11.93
N ASN A 110 21.89 -2.08 12.89
CA ASN A 110 21.94 -1.64 14.28
C ASN A 110 23.34 -1.81 14.91
N LEU A 111 24.01 -2.93 14.65
CA LEU A 111 25.37 -3.15 15.15
C LEU A 111 26.35 -2.08 14.63
N VAL A 112 26.33 -1.83 13.33
CA VAL A 112 27.20 -0.80 12.70
C VAL A 112 26.83 0.59 13.21
N SER A 113 25.55 0.89 13.40
CA SER A 113 25.08 2.15 13.97
C SER A 113 25.59 2.37 15.39
N ARG A 114 25.56 1.33 16.23
CA ARG A 114 26.15 1.38 17.59
C ARG A 114 27.65 1.56 17.55
N GLU A 115 28.36 0.81 16.70
CA GLU A 115 29.80 0.96 16.55
C GLU A 115 30.21 2.38 16.10
N ILE A 116 29.41 3.02 15.26
CA ILE A 116 29.63 4.41 14.84
C ILE A 116 29.37 5.37 16.02
N THR A 117 28.24 5.21 16.71
CA THR A 117 27.80 6.14 17.78
C THR A 117 28.61 6.00 19.07
N ASP A 118 29.10 4.81 19.38
CA ASP A 118 29.92 4.53 20.57
C ASP A 118 31.43 4.76 20.32
N SER A 119 31.82 5.07 19.08
CA SER A 119 33.23 5.25 18.71
C SER A 119 33.87 6.45 19.43
N ARG A 120 35.05 6.22 20.04
CA ARG A 120 35.86 7.26 20.69
C ARG A 120 37.23 7.33 20.02
N VAL A 121 37.29 8.13 18.96
CA VAL A 121 38.48 8.32 18.12
C VAL A 121 39.55 9.15 18.85
N LYS A 122 40.79 8.67 18.84
CA LYS A 122 41.98 9.33 19.42
C LYS A 122 43.10 9.54 18.41
N THR A 123 43.15 8.73 17.35
CA THR A 123 44.14 8.86 16.27
C THR A 123 43.50 9.20 14.93
N ARG A 124 44.33 9.61 13.97
CA ARG A 124 43.88 9.93 12.62
C ARG A 124 43.44 8.67 11.87
N GLU A 125 44.11 7.55 12.11
CA GLU A 125 43.79 6.25 11.52
C GLU A 125 42.43 5.75 12.04
N GLU A 126 42.13 5.95 13.32
CA GLU A 126 40.81 5.64 13.91
C GLU A 126 39.70 6.53 13.33
N LEU A 127 40.02 7.79 13.01
CA LEU A 127 39.09 8.72 12.36
C LEU A 127 38.74 8.26 10.94
N ASP A 128 39.74 7.89 10.15
CA ASP A 128 39.55 7.41 8.78
C ASP A 128 38.75 6.08 8.76
N ALA A 129 39.01 5.19 9.71
CA ALA A 129 38.24 3.96 9.87
C ALA A 129 36.78 4.23 10.25
N LEU A 130 36.52 5.18 11.14
CA LEU A 130 35.16 5.60 11.49
C LEU A 130 34.43 6.22 10.29
N TYR A 131 35.12 7.07 9.52
CA TYR A 131 34.56 7.68 8.31
C TYR A 131 34.15 6.62 7.28
N HIS A 132 34.97 5.60 7.08
CA HIS A 132 34.65 4.48 6.19
C HIS A 132 33.42 3.68 6.68
N LYS A 133 33.28 3.46 7.99
CA LYS A 133 32.08 2.83 8.57
C LYS A 133 30.82 3.67 8.35
N ILE A 134 30.90 4.99 8.48
CA ILE A 134 29.76 5.90 8.24
C ILE A 134 29.32 5.83 6.78
N ILE A 135 30.25 5.89 5.83
CA ILE A 135 29.91 5.78 4.40
C ILE A 135 29.28 4.42 4.09
N THR A 136 29.85 3.33 4.63
CA THR A 136 29.32 1.98 4.47
C THR A 136 27.88 1.89 5.00
N TYR A 137 27.62 2.45 6.18
CA TYR A 137 26.29 2.50 6.76
C TYR A 137 25.30 3.25 5.87
N ILE A 138 25.69 4.41 5.33
CA ILE A 138 24.84 5.24 4.46
C ILE A 138 24.53 4.50 3.15
N LEU A 139 25.53 3.84 2.54
CA LEU A 139 25.34 3.05 1.33
C LEU A 139 24.34 1.91 1.53
N LEU A 140 24.51 1.15 2.60
CA LEU A 140 23.64 0.02 2.91
C LEU A 140 22.23 0.46 3.30
N ARG A 141 22.09 1.58 4.02
CA ARG A 141 20.78 2.11 4.44
C ARG A 141 20.00 2.69 3.27
N SER A 142 20.68 3.38 2.35
CA SER A 142 20.05 4.02 1.19
C SER A 142 19.88 3.06 0.01
N GLY A 143 20.47 1.87 0.06
CA GLY A 143 20.42 0.88 -1.03
C GLY A 143 21.11 1.35 -2.32
N MET A 144 22.04 2.31 -2.23
CA MET A 144 22.67 2.92 -3.41
C MET A 144 23.70 2.02 -4.11
N GLY A 145 24.03 0.86 -3.53
CA GLY A 145 24.91 -0.12 -4.16
C GLY A 145 25.77 -0.86 -3.15
N SER A 146 26.76 -1.61 -3.64
CA SER A 146 27.65 -2.40 -2.78
C SER A 146 28.73 -1.51 -2.14
N PRO A 147 28.99 -1.63 -0.82
CA PRO A 147 30.13 -0.98 -0.18
C PRO A 147 31.50 -1.45 -0.70
N THR A 148 31.54 -2.54 -1.45
CA THR A 148 32.76 -3.07 -2.08
C THR A 148 33.05 -2.44 -3.45
N ASP A 149 32.10 -1.69 -4.02
CA ASP A 149 32.30 -1.01 -5.31
C ASP A 149 32.83 0.41 -5.09
N VAL A 150 34.00 0.67 -5.67
CA VAL A 150 34.74 1.93 -5.47
C VAL A 150 33.97 3.12 -6.05
N ASN A 151 33.28 2.94 -7.18
CA ASN A 151 32.52 4.02 -7.82
C ASN A 151 31.31 4.42 -6.94
N THR A 152 30.55 3.44 -6.47
CA THR A 152 29.43 3.65 -5.56
C THR A 152 29.87 4.34 -4.26
N VAL A 153 31.02 3.95 -3.70
CA VAL A 153 31.60 4.57 -2.49
C VAL A 153 31.99 6.03 -2.74
N GLN A 154 32.58 6.34 -3.90
CA GLN A 154 32.95 7.71 -4.27
C GLN A 154 31.73 8.62 -4.43
N GLU A 155 30.65 8.15 -5.05
CA GLU A 155 29.41 8.90 -5.19
C GLU A 155 28.74 9.20 -3.84
N ALA A 156 28.66 8.20 -2.95
CA ALA A 156 28.13 8.40 -1.60
C ALA A 156 29.01 9.31 -0.74
N THR A 157 30.34 9.26 -0.95
CA THR A 157 31.29 10.19 -0.32
C THR A 157 31.06 11.63 -0.83
N GLY A 158 30.81 11.81 -2.13
CA GLY A 158 30.43 13.11 -2.70
C GLY A 158 29.12 13.66 -2.11
N PHE A 159 28.10 12.82 -1.96
CA PHE A 159 26.81 13.19 -1.36
C PHE A 159 26.93 13.58 0.12
N THR A 160 27.69 12.81 0.90
CA THR A 160 27.92 13.12 2.32
C THR A 160 28.71 14.40 2.53
N LEU A 161 29.76 14.63 1.73
CA LEU A 161 30.54 15.88 1.80
C LEU A 161 29.72 17.09 1.35
N THR A 162 28.89 17.00 0.31
CA THR A 162 28.10 18.15 -0.16
C THR A 162 26.97 18.54 0.80
N ASN A 163 26.29 17.57 1.43
CA ASN A 163 25.20 17.88 2.38
C ASN A 163 25.66 18.20 3.81
N SER A 164 26.86 17.79 4.23
CA SER A 164 27.40 18.19 5.53
C SER A 164 27.79 19.67 5.59
N PHE A 165 28.04 20.31 4.43
CA PHE A 165 28.37 21.73 4.35
C PHE A 165 27.16 22.65 4.09
N THR A 166 25.99 22.12 3.72
CA THR A 166 24.77 22.93 3.53
C THR A 166 24.00 23.17 4.82
N VAL A 167 24.08 22.28 5.82
CA VAL A 167 23.44 22.48 7.13
C VAL A 167 24.11 23.58 7.98
N SER A 168 25.36 23.95 7.68
CA SER A 168 26.05 25.08 8.36
C SER A 168 25.87 26.42 7.65
N ARG A 169 24.98 26.53 6.66
CA ARG A 169 24.80 27.72 5.84
C ARG A 169 23.33 28.05 5.58
N GLU A 170 22.53 28.05 6.63
CA GLU A 170 21.32 28.87 6.69
C GLU A 170 21.51 29.98 7.74
N PRO A 171 21.21 31.25 7.43
CA PRO A 171 21.34 32.38 8.36
C PRO A 171 20.26 32.40 9.46
#